data_AF-A0A9C9XT78-F1
#
_entry.id   AF-A0A9C9XT78-F1
#
_cell.length_a   1.000
_cell.length_b   1.000
_cell.length_c   1.000
_cell.angle_alpha   90.00
_cell.angle_beta   90.00
_cell.angle_gamma   90.00
#
_symmetry.space_group_name_H-M   'P 1'
#
loop_
_entity.id
_entity.type
_entity.pdbx_description
1 polymer ?
#
loop_
_entity_poly.entity_id
_entity_poly.type
_entity_poly.pdbx_seq_one_letter_code
_entity_poly.pdbx_strand_id
1 'polypeptide(L)'
;MNKEKLETLFSEDTLESLFPASRTNDFFEALFGDASEGAYDIRLRYQGFDERGKTLRFSLDLHERPGCCLVCNLTYGLPEVFSRHPVINVEGLVRDIEKMLDGEAVCADWKLGTTEQSSKSLHSIPLSIRVEER
;
A
#
# COMPACT_ATOMS: atom_id res chain seq x y z
N MET A 1 -20.20 0.62 -9.44
CA MET A 1 -19.69 -0.09 -8.23
C MET A 1 -20.32 0.46 -6.96
N ASN A 2 -20.61 -0.36 -5.95
CA ASN A 2 -21.21 0.11 -4.69
C ASN A 2 -20.13 0.23 -3.59
N LYS A 3 -20.02 1.38 -2.93
CA LYS A 3 -18.97 1.63 -1.92
C LYS A 3 -19.00 0.62 -0.77
N GLU A 4 -20.18 0.28 -0.28
CA GLU A 4 -20.37 -0.68 0.83
C GLU A 4 -19.88 -2.10 0.47
N LYS A 5 -20.06 -2.50 -0.81
CA LYS A 5 -19.55 -3.77 -1.32
C LYS A 5 -18.03 -3.77 -1.34
N LEU A 6 -17.42 -2.66 -1.79
CA LEU A 6 -15.97 -2.50 -1.81
C LEU A 6 -15.39 -2.47 -0.39
N GLU A 7 -16.05 -1.84 0.58
CA GLU A 7 -15.65 -1.86 2.00
C GLU A 7 -15.67 -3.27 2.58
N THR A 8 -16.66 -4.09 2.20
CA THR A 8 -16.72 -5.51 2.61
C THR A 8 -15.65 -6.35 1.91
N LEU A 9 -15.43 -6.10 0.62
CA LEU A 9 -14.47 -6.84 -0.19
C LEU A 9 -13.03 -6.54 0.23
N PHE A 10 -12.71 -5.26 0.45
CA PHE A 10 -11.44 -4.75 0.98
C PHE A 10 -11.45 -4.65 2.52
N SER A 11 -11.96 -5.69 3.17
CA SER A 11 -11.85 -5.85 4.62
C SER A 11 -10.39 -5.95 5.05
N GLU A 12 -10.09 -5.62 6.32
CA GLU A 12 -8.72 -5.70 6.88
C GLU A 12 -8.08 -7.08 6.67
N ASP A 13 -8.86 -8.16 6.83
CA ASP A 13 -8.41 -9.55 6.63
C ASP A 13 -7.99 -9.82 5.18
N THR A 14 -8.79 -9.36 4.22
CA THR A 14 -8.45 -9.42 2.78
C THR A 14 -7.18 -8.63 2.48
N LEU A 15 -7.08 -7.40 3.00
CA LEU A 15 -5.92 -6.54 2.75
C LEU A 15 -4.65 -7.11 3.38
N GLU A 16 -4.76 -7.76 4.54
CA GLU A 16 -3.65 -8.48 5.18
C GLU A 16 -3.26 -9.72 4.35
N SER A 17 -4.20 -10.41 3.72
CA SER A 17 -3.90 -11.49 2.78
C SER A 17 -3.20 -10.99 1.51
N LEU A 18 -3.64 -9.85 0.97
CA LEU A 18 -3.05 -9.21 -0.20
C LEU A 18 -1.67 -8.61 0.05
N PHE A 19 -1.49 -8.00 1.22
CA PHE A 19 -0.26 -7.33 1.65
C PHE A 19 0.04 -7.72 3.10
N PRO A 20 0.58 -8.93 3.34
CA PRO A 20 0.88 -9.38 4.68
C PRO A 20 2.06 -8.61 5.26
N ALA A 21 2.11 -8.48 6.58
CA ALA A 21 3.24 -7.84 7.27
C ALA A 21 4.58 -8.48 6.89
N SER A 22 4.60 -9.79 6.57
CA SER A 22 5.80 -10.48 6.09
C SER A 22 6.39 -9.86 4.82
N ARG A 23 5.56 -9.28 3.93
CA ARG A 23 6.06 -8.62 2.72
C ARG A 23 7.01 -7.47 3.05
N THR A 24 6.80 -6.82 4.20
CA THR A 24 7.74 -5.82 4.71
C THR A 24 9.07 -6.45 5.12
N ASN A 25 9.04 -7.61 5.77
CA ASN A 25 10.25 -8.36 6.12
C ASN A 25 11.03 -8.74 4.87
N ASP A 26 10.38 -9.34 3.88
CA ASP A 26 11.01 -9.68 2.59
C ASP A 26 11.65 -8.46 1.92
N PHE A 27 11.01 -7.28 2.03
CA PHE A 27 11.54 -6.05 1.44
C PHE A 27 12.86 -5.63 2.11
N PHE A 28 12.90 -5.64 3.44
CA PHE A 28 14.11 -5.31 4.18
C PHE A 28 15.18 -6.39 4.05
N GLU A 29 14.80 -7.67 4.00
CA GLU A 29 15.72 -8.76 3.76
C GLU A 29 16.35 -8.67 2.35
N ALA A 30 15.59 -8.28 1.33
CA ALA A 30 16.14 -8.05 -0.01
C ALA A 30 17.07 -6.82 -0.08
N LEU A 31 16.86 -5.80 0.76
CA LEU A 31 17.67 -4.57 0.77
C LEU A 31 18.93 -4.69 1.64
N PHE A 32 18.80 -5.28 2.83
CA PHE A 32 19.83 -5.31 3.86
C PHE A 32 20.36 -6.71 4.15
N GLY A 33 19.69 -7.76 3.63
CA GLY A 33 20.01 -9.15 3.96
C GLY A 33 19.41 -9.62 5.29
N ASP A 34 18.73 -8.73 6.03
CA ASP A 34 18.12 -9.04 7.32
C ASP A 34 16.85 -8.20 7.55
N ALA A 35 15.73 -8.88 7.85
CA ALA A 35 14.45 -8.22 8.08
C ALA A 35 14.39 -7.43 9.41
N SER A 36 15.27 -7.71 10.38
CA SER A 36 15.34 -7.02 11.67
C SER A 36 15.98 -5.64 11.54
N GLU A 37 16.76 -5.40 10.48
CA GLU A 37 17.22 -4.05 10.11
C GLU A 37 16.09 -3.19 9.52
N GLY A 38 14.88 -3.76 9.39
CA GLY A 38 13.70 -3.02 9.01
C GLY A 38 13.34 -1.93 10.01
N ALA A 39 13.27 -0.70 9.53
CA ALA A 39 12.93 0.45 10.37
C ALA A 39 11.42 0.58 10.67
N TYR A 40 10.57 -0.08 9.89
CA TYR A 40 9.12 0.05 9.97
C TYR A 40 8.39 -1.18 9.42
N ASP A 41 7.12 -1.34 9.77
CA ASP A 41 6.18 -2.29 9.18
C ASP A 41 5.22 -1.55 8.23
N ILE A 42 5.02 -2.09 7.04
CA ILE A 42 4.08 -1.53 6.05
C ILE A 42 2.76 -2.31 6.16
N ARG A 43 1.66 -1.58 6.33
CA ARG A 43 0.29 -2.13 6.35
C ARG A 43 -0.55 -1.46 5.29
N LEU A 44 -1.26 -2.25 4.50
CA LEU A 44 -2.21 -1.75 3.53
C LEU A 44 -3.56 -1.50 4.20
N ARG A 45 -4.08 -0.27 4.08
CA ARG A 45 -5.41 0.11 4.55
C ARG A 45 -6.23 0.68 3.40
N TYR A 46 -7.50 0.31 3.34
CA TYR A 46 -8.46 0.91 2.43
C TYR A 46 -9.07 2.17 3.05
N GLN A 47 -8.99 3.29 2.32
CA GLN A 47 -9.48 4.61 2.75
C GLN A 47 -10.86 4.92 2.17
N GLY A 48 -11.29 4.20 1.14
CA GLY A 48 -12.60 4.35 0.52
C GLY A 48 -12.53 4.45 -1.00
N PHE A 49 -13.71 4.55 -1.62
CA PHE A 49 -13.87 4.69 -3.06
C PHE A 49 -14.45 6.05 -3.42
N ASP A 50 -13.82 6.70 -4.39
CA ASP A 50 -14.31 7.94 -4.98
C ASP A 50 -15.12 7.61 -6.24
N GLU A 51 -16.46 7.71 -6.13
CA GLU A 51 -17.37 7.40 -7.24
C GLU A 51 -17.29 8.45 -8.37
N ARG A 52 -17.02 9.72 -8.04
CA ARG A 52 -16.94 10.81 -9.04
C ARG A 52 -15.75 10.64 -9.98
N GLY A 53 -14.60 10.27 -9.44
CA GLY A 53 -13.36 10.05 -10.19
C GLY A 53 -13.08 8.59 -10.49
N LYS A 54 -13.98 7.66 -10.11
CA LYS A 54 -13.79 6.21 -10.17
C LYS A 54 -12.40 5.80 -9.67
N THR A 55 -12.05 6.25 -8.46
CA THR A 55 -10.71 6.07 -7.90
C THR A 55 -10.80 5.39 -6.54
N LEU A 56 -10.19 4.21 -6.42
CA LEU A 56 -10.00 3.54 -5.14
C LEU A 56 -8.85 4.21 -4.39
N ARG A 57 -9.08 4.56 -3.13
CA ARG A 57 -8.08 5.18 -2.26
C ARG A 57 -7.64 4.15 -1.23
N PHE A 58 -6.34 3.90 -1.23
CA PHE A 58 -5.66 3.09 -0.24
C PHE A 58 -4.58 3.92 0.44
N SER A 59 -4.10 3.48 1.59
CA SER A 59 -2.91 4.02 2.23
C SER A 59 -2.01 2.89 2.70
N LEU A 60 -0.72 3.06 2.47
CA LEU A 60 0.33 2.22 3.03
C LEU A 60 0.80 2.88 4.32
N ASP A 61 0.33 2.38 5.45
CA ASP A 61 0.70 2.86 6.78
C ASP A 61 2.04 2.23 7.19
N LEU A 62 3.03 3.08 7.45
CA LEU A 62 4.38 2.72 7.89
C LEU A 62 4.46 2.92 9.40
N HIS A 63 4.45 1.81 10.13
CA HIS A 63 4.54 1.78 11.58
C HIS A 63 6.00 1.64 12.02
N GLU A 64 6.50 2.56 12.83
CA GLU A 64 7.88 2.48 13.34
C GLU A 64 8.14 1.23 14.17
N ARG A 65 9.27 0.58 13.91
CA ARG A 65 9.78 -0.50 14.75
C ARG A 65 10.62 0.06 15.90
N PRO A 66 10.53 -0.53 17.10
CA PRO A 66 11.27 -0.05 18.26
C PRO A 66 12.78 -0.07 18.01
N GLY A 67 13.43 1.09 18.15
CA GLY A 67 14.89 1.23 18.01
C GLY A 67 15.37 1.75 16.65
N CYS A 68 14.49 1.93 15.67
CA CYS A 68 14.84 2.51 14.37
C CYS A 68 14.10 3.84 14.16
N CYS A 69 14.82 4.97 14.02
CA CYS A 69 14.19 6.25 13.76
C CYS A 69 13.72 6.36 12.30
N LEU A 70 12.41 6.45 12.10
CA LEU A 70 11.79 6.61 10.77
C LEU A 70 12.25 7.90 10.06
N VAL A 71 12.55 8.95 10.81
CA VAL A 71 12.95 10.27 10.29
C VAL A 71 14.40 10.28 9.76
N CYS A 72 15.29 9.48 10.34
CA CYS A 72 16.71 9.49 9.97
C CYS A 72 17.02 8.66 8.73
N ASN A 73 16.22 7.62 8.45
CA ASN A 73 16.46 6.68 7.36
C ASN A 73 15.74 7.04 6.05
N LEU A 74 14.92 8.11 6.04
CA LEU A 74 13.76 8.14 5.14
C LEU A 74 13.28 9.54 4.73
N THR A 75 14.17 10.36 4.15
CA THR A 75 13.78 11.71 3.72
C THR A 75 13.70 11.94 2.22
N TYR A 76 14.25 11.08 1.33
CA TYR A 76 14.17 11.34 -0.11
C TYR A 76 14.10 10.04 -0.95
N GLY A 77 12.97 9.79 -1.63
CA GLY A 77 12.87 8.79 -2.73
C GLY A 77 12.11 7.49 -2.44
N LEU A 78 11.58 7.28 -1.23
CA LEU A 78 10.85 6.04 -0.90
C LEU A 78 9.70 5.65 -1.86
N PRO A 79 8.83 6.59 -2.32
CA PRO A 79 7.77 6.22 -3.25
C PRO A 79 8.31 5.71 -4.60
N GLU A 80 9.46 6.21 -5.06
CA GLU A 80 10.12 5.68 -6.27
C GLU A 80 10.69 4.28 -6.04
N VAL A 81 11.27 4.01 -4.86
CA VAL A 81 11.76 2.69 -4.49
C VAL A 81 10.59 1.70 -4.44
N PHE A 82 9.49 2.04 -3.77
CA PHE A 82 8.31 1.16 -3.62
C PHE A 82 7.69 0.84 -4.98
N SER A 83 7.61 1.82 -5.87
CA SER A 83 7.09 1.63 -7.23
C SER A 83 7.95 0.67 -8.06
N ARG A 84 9.26 0.63 -7.81
CA ARG A 84 10.22 -0.20 -8.57
C ARG A 84 10.61 -1.51 -7.86
N HIS A 85 10.25 -1.70 -6.59
CA HIS A 85 10.72 -2.85 -5.83
C HIS A 85 9.90 -4.12 -6.16
N PRO A 86 10.55 -5.21 -6.59
CA PRO A 86 9.86 -6.45 -6.95
C PRO A 86 9.19 -7.13 -5.75
N VAL A 87 9.62 -6.80 -4.52
CA VAL A 87 9.06 -7.37 -3.29
C VAL A 87 7.79 -6.68 -2.82
N ILE A 88 7.78 -5.34 -2.79
CA ILE A 88 6.57 -4.58 -2.47
C ILE A 88 5.50 -4.85 -3.53
N ASN A 89 5.93 -4.87 -4.80
CA ASN A 89 5.13 -5.22 -5.96
C ASN A 89 3.78 -4.51 -5.97
N VAL A 90 3.80 -3.16 -5.92
CA VAL A 90 2.57 -2.35 -5.94
C VAL A 90 1.76 -2.63 -7.20
N GLU A 91 2.43 -2.83 -8.35
CA GLU A 91 1.76 -3.24 -9.59
C GLU A 91 1.02 -4.59 -9.42
N GLY A 92 1.67 -5.59 -8.82
CA GLY A 92 1.03 -6.87 -8.49
C GLY A 92 -0.16 -6.69 -7.55
N LEU A 93 -0.01 -5.87 -6.51
CA LEU A 93 -1.10 -5.55 -5.58
C LEU A 93 -2.30 -4.94 -6.32
N VAL A 94 -2.07 -3.99 -7.22
CA VAL A 94 -3.11 -3.37 -8.05
C VAL A 94 -3.81 -4.41 -8.92
N ARG A 95 -3.06 -5.37 -9.50
CA ARG A 95 -3.62 -6.47 -10.29
C ARG A 95 -4.42 -7.47 -9.45
N ASP A 96 -4.00 -7.76 -8.23
CA ASP A 96 -4.79 -8.61 -7.32
C ASP A 96 -6.07 -7.89 -6.89
N ILE A 97 -6.01 -6.59 -6.60
CA ILE A 97 -7.19 -5.75 -6.37
C ILE A 97 -8.12 -5.79 -7.59
N GLU A 98 -7.60 -5.66 -8.82
CA GLU A 98 -8.39 -5.79 -10.05
C GLU A 98 -9.10 -7.14 -10.15
N LYS A 99 -8.40 -8.24 -9.88
CA LYS A 99 -9.01 -9.59 -9.89
C LYS A 99 -10.12 -9.71 -8.85
N MET A 100 -9.94 -9.10 -7.68
CA MET A 100 -10.96 -9.08 -6.63
C MET A 100 -12.22 -8.32 -7.04
N LEU A 101 -12.11 -7.35 -7.94
CA LEU A 101 -13.27 -6.66 -8.51
C LEU A 101 -14.11 -7.56 -9.44
N ASP A 102 -13.69 -8.81 -9.68
CA ASP A 102 -14.40 -9.84 -10.46
C ASP A 102 -14.84 -9.35 -11.85
N GLY A 103 -14.07 -8.43 -12.45
CA GLY A 103 -14.38 -7.83 -13.73
C GLY A 103 -15.45 -6.73 -13.71
N GLU A 104 -15.96 -6.31 -12.55
CA GLU A 104 -16.82 -5.12 -12.43
C GLU A 104 -16.10 -3.84 -12.85
N ALA A 105 -14.79 -3.78 -12.61
CA ALA A 105 -13.94 -2.70 -13.08
C ALA A 105 -12.51 -3.18 -13.32
N VAL A 106 -11.82 -2.48 -14.22
CA VAL A 106 -10.42 -2.71 -14.56
C VAL A 106 -9.56 -1.57 -14.01
N CYS A 107 -8.37 -1.89 -13.53
CA CYS A 107 -7.42 -0.90 -13.06
C CYS A 107 -6.77 -0.22 -14.27
N ALA A 108 -7.16 1.03 -14.53
CA ALA A 108 -6.68 1.81 -15.65
C ALA A 108 -5.30 2.42 -15.37
N ASP A 109 -5.13 2.98 -14.18
CA ASP A 109 -3.89 3.64 -13.77
C ASP A 109 -3.77 3.63 -12.24
N TRP A 110 -2.55 3.69 -11.71
CA TRP A 110 -2.33 3.85 -10.28
C TRP A 110 -1.17 4.81 -10.00
N LYS A 111 -1.27 5.54 -8.89
CA LYS A 111 -0.25 6.47 -8.45
C LYS A 111 -0.07 6.43 -6.95
N LEU A 112 1.20 6.47 -6.53
CA LEU A 112 1.57 6.74 -5.15
C LEU A 112 1.69 8.25 -4.96
N GLY A 113 1.06 8.77 -3.92
CA GLY A 113 1.24 10.14 -3.49
C GLY A 113 2.49 10.29 -2.63
N THR A 114 2.64 11.47 -2.06
CA THR A 114 3.73 11.80 -1.14
C THR A 114 3.50 11.18 0.22
N THR A 115 4.57 10.76 0.89
CA THR A 115 4.51 10.29 2.29
C THR A 115 3.96 11.39 3.19
N GLU A 116 2.85 11.10 3.87
CA GLU A 116 2.21 11.97 4.85
C GLU A 116 2.65 11.53 6.25
N GLN A 117 3.26 12.45 6.99
CA GLN A 117 3.66 12.19 8.38
C GLN A 117 2.47 12.48 9.28
N SER A 118 1.70 11.45 9.64
CA SER A 118 0.63 11.58 10.64
C SER A 118 1.20 11.75 12.05
N SER A 119 2.31 11.08 12.37
CA SER A 119 2.99 11.16 13.67
C SER A 119 4.47 10.79 13.54
N LYS A 120 5.28 11.05 14.57
CA LYS A 120 6.72 10.72 14.57
C LYS A 120 7.02 9.25 14.27
N SER A 121 6.11 8.36 14.68
CA SER A 121 6.25 6.90 14.55
C SER A 121 5.23 6.29 13.57
N LEU A 122 4.48 7.11 12.84
CA LEU A 122 3.48 6.65 11.87
C LEU A 122 3.46 7.57 10.66
N HIS A 123 3.92 7.06 9.53
CA HIS A 123 3.78 7.71 8.23
C HIS A 123 2.77 6.94 7.39
N SER A 124 2.14 7.59 6.41
CA SER A 124 1.21 6.94 5.49
C SER A 124 1.50 7.39 4.06
N ILE A 125 1.54 6.47 3.11
CA ILE A 125 1.67 6.81 1.68
C ILE A 125 0.32 6.57 1.02
N PRO A 126 -0.37 7.62 0.53
CA PRO A 126 -1.65 7.44 -0.15
C PRO A 126 -1.43 6.79 -1.52
N LEU A 127 -2.14 5.71 -1.80
CA LEU A 127 -2.19 5.01 -3.07
C LEU A 127 -3.55 5.26 -3.72
N SER A 128 -3.55 5.91 -4.88
CA SER A 128 -4.77 6.14 -5.66
C SER A 128 -4.77 5.23 -6.87
N ILE A 129 -5.76 4.37 -6.98
CA ILE A 129 -5.94 3.44 -8.10
C ILE A 129 -7.16 3.89 -8.89
N ARG A 130 -6.94 4.39 -10.09
CA ARG A 130 -8.00 4.74 -11.03
C ARG A 130 -8.53 3.46 -11.67
N VAL A 131 -9.83 3.29 -11.60
CA VAL A 131 -10.52 2.14 -12.17
C VAL A 131 -11.54 2.60 -13.21
N GLU A 132 -11.74 1.79 -14.23
CA GLU A 132 -12.72 2.02 -15.28
C GLU A 132 -13.72 0.87 -15.27
N GLU A 133 -15.00 1.21 -15.37
CA GLU A 133 -16.07 0.21 -15.48
C GLU A 133 -15.95 -0.47 -16.84
N ARG A 134 -16.09 -1.80 -16.85
CA ARG A 134 -15.93 -2.61 -18.05
C ARG A 134 -17.22 -2.78 -18.83
#